data_AF-A0A2E8GCE6-F1
#
_entry.id   AF-A0A2E8GCE6-F1
#
_cell.length_a   1.000
_cell.length_b   1.000
_cell.length_c   1.000
_cell.angle_alpha   90.00
_cell.angle_beta   90.00
_cell.angle_gamma   90.00
#
_symmetry.space_group_name_H-M   'P 1'
#
loop_
_entity.id
_entity.type
_entity.pdbx_description
1 polymer ?
#
loop_
_entity_poly.entity_id
_entity_poly.type
_entity_poly.pdbx_seq_one_letter_code
_entity_poly.pdbx_strand_id
1 'polypeptide(L)'
;MEKLTIVTGARADFHSEINPTFSPRLALLYALQENQTIRAAGSVAYRSPTLTHSSAHQISVNTIPTGAPPPHHIFEREVPITGSLNLKPEKIISYEADYQGWFWNHRLRFRSDLFYNQITNQIVTRDSANIIGITSSLETQNDLGSTNIYGGETGIEVLLAPWLTGYTNYTYQESSVTTDGPSAQRGIPRSKFNAGLRGDWESGLSGEINLHHIGVAQYGSITRFSEFASLGLIPSDAVPNSRVDGYTLLNLRGGYMYDDGTEVAFSIFNALNDKHREHPLGELLSTRIMLWLTRHF
;
A
#
# COMPACT_ATOMS: atom_id res chain seq x y z
N MET A 1 0.36 -32.46 -22.18
CA MET A 1 0.66 -31.35 -21.25
C MET A 1 1.43 -31.90 -20.07
N GLU A 2 2.52 -31.25 -19.68
CA GLU A 2 3.19 -31.56 -18.41
C GLU A 2 2.23 -31.22 -17.27
N LYS A 3 1.94 -32.18 -16.40
CA LYS A 3 1.00 -31.99 -15.28
C LYS A 3 1.60 -31.17 -14.15
N LEU A 4 2.93 -31.16 -14.03
CA LEU A 4 3.66 -30.49 -12.96
C LEU A 4 4.89 -29.80 -13.54
N THR A 5 5.02 -28.50 -13.27
CA THR A 5 6.22 -27.71 -13.55
C THR A 5 6.80 -27.21 -12.24
N ILE A 6 8.11 -27.37 -12.07
CA ILE A 6 8.85 -26.91 -10.90
C ILE A 6 9.79 -25.80 -11.34
N VAL A 7 9.70 -24.64 -10.70
CA VAL A 7 10.57 -23.50 -10.95
C VAL A 7 11.36 -23.21 -9.69
N THR A 8 12.68 -23.30 -9.78
CA THR A 8 13.60 -22.96 -8.68
C THR A 8 14.49 -21.80 -9.09
N GLY A 9 15.00 -21.08 -8.09
CA GLY A 9 16.01 -20.07 -8.32
C GLY A 9 16.65 -19.63 -7.01
N ALA A 10 17.83 -19.05 -7.12
CA ALA A 10 18.53 -18.44 -6.00
C ALA A 10 19.28 -17.21 -6.49
N ARG A 11 19.34 -16.20 -5.64
CA ARG A 11 20.12 -14.98 -5.87
C ARG A 11 21.00 -14.73 -4.66
N ALA A 12 22.28 -14.46 -4.91
CA ALA A 12 23.23 -14.03 -3.90
C ALA A 12 23.67 -12.60 -4.24
N ASP A 13 23.64 -11.72 -3.26
CA ASP A 13 24.03 -10.32 -3.42
C ASP A 13 25.12 -9.97 -2.40
N PHE A 14 26.13 -9.25 -2.88
CA PHE A 14 27.27 -8.77 -2.12
C PHE A 14 27.31 -7.26 -2.24
N HIS A 15 27.32 -6.57 -1.11
CA HIS A 15 27.28 -5.12 -1.06
C HIS A 15 28.25 -4.64 0.03
N SER A 16 28.92 -3.51 -0.20
CA SER A 16 29.98 -3.00 0.68
C SER A 16 29.50 -2.67 2.09
N GLU A 17 28.23 -2.28 2.24
CA GLU A 17 27.65 -1.82 3.51
C GLU A 17 26.82 -2.86 4.26
N ILE A 18 26.59 -4.06 3.69
CA ILE A 18 25.79 -5.10 4.34
C ILE A 18 26.43 -6.46 4.21
N ASN A 19 26.10 -7.35 5.16
CA ASN A 19 26.48 -8.75 5.05
C ASN A 19 25.88 -9.39 3.78
N PRO A 20 26.56 -10.36 3.15
CA PRO A 20 26.05 -11.07 1.99
C PRO A 20 24.64 -11.63 2.23
N THR A 21 23.75 -11.44 1.27
CA THR A 21 22.35 -11.87 1.36
C THR A 21 22.03 -12.93 0.33
N PHE A 22 21.21 -13.90 0.73
CA PHE A 22 20.78 -15.01 -0.12
C PHE A 22 19.24 -15.08 -0.19
N SER A 23 18.72 -15.17 -1.42
CA SER A 23 17.30 -15.08 -1.74
C SER A 23 16.86 -16.28 -2.59
N PRO A 24 16.52 -17.43 -1.98
CA PRO A 24 15.97 -18.57 -2.70
C PRO A 24 14.50 -18.35 -3.09
N ARG A 25 14.08 -19.03 -4.15
CA ARG A 25 12.68 -19.14 -4.59
C ARG A 25 12.36 -20.54 -5.10
N LEU A 26 11.16 -21.00 -4.81
CA LEU A 26 10.58 -22.23 -5.31
C LEU A 26 9.12 -21.96 -5.69
N ALA A 27 8.70 -22.43 -6.85
CA ALA A 27 7.31 -22.45 -7.27
C ALA A 27 6.96 -23.81 -7.89
N LEU A 28 5.79 -24.32 -7.54
CA LEU A 28 5.19 -25.54 -8.05
C LEU A 28 3.93 -25.14 -8.82
N LEU A 29 3.84 -25.51 -10.09
CA LEU A 29 2.68 -25.25 -10.93
C LEU A 29 2.08 -26.58 -11.35
N TYR A 30 0.83 -26.82 -10.98
CA TYR A 30 0.11 -28.04 -11.30
C TYR A 30 -1.05 -27.73 -12.27
N ALA A 31 -1.01 -28.33 -13.45
CA ALA A 31 -2.09 -28.25 -14.43
C ALA A 31 -3.19 -29.25 -14.04
N LEU A 32 -4.24 -28.77 -13.37
CA LEU A 32 -5.38 -29.59 -12.95
C LEU A 32 -6.14 -30.14 -14.17
N GLN A 33 -6.41 -29.25 -15.12
CA GLN A 33 -7.13 -29.49 -16.38
C GLN A 33 -6.58 -28.54 -17.44
N GLU A 34 -7.04 -28.70 -18.69
CA GLU A 34 -6.76 -27.73 -19.73
C GLU A 34 -7.25 -26.33 -19.30
N ASN A 35 -6.35 -25.34 -19.39
CA ASN A 35 -6.58 -23.95 -18.97
C ASN A 35 -6.86 -23.71 -17.48
N GLN A 36 -6.56 -24.67 -16.61
CA GLN A 36 -6.67 -24.51 -15.15
C GLN A 36 -5.37 -24.89 -14.45
N THR A 37 -4.85 -24.00 -13.63
CA THR A 37 -3.55 -24.16 -12.97
C THR A 37 -3.64 -23.76 -11.51
N ILE A 38 -3.08 -24.60 -10.64
CA ILE A 38 -2.74 -24.21 -9.28
C ILE A 38 -1.24 -23.89 -9.24
N ARG A 39 -0.88 -22.81 -8.55
CA ARG A 39 0.50 -22.47 -8.22
C ARG A 39 0.66 -22.41 -6.71
N ALA A 40 1.76 -22.93 -6.19
CA ALA A 40 2.20 -22.68 -4.83
C ALA A 40 3.64 -22.21 -4.88
N ALA A 41 3.96 -21.12 -4.19
CA ALA A 41 5.30 -20.54 -4.22
C ALA A 41 5.78 -20.10 -2.84
N GLY A 42 7.08 -20.20 -2.63
CA GLY A 42 7.79 -19.70 -1.47
C GLY A 42 9.03 -18.96 -1.91
N SER A 43 9.25 -17.76 -1.39
CA SER A 43 10.43 -16.97 -1.71
C SER A 43 10.92 -16.13 -0.54
N VAL A 44 12.19 -15.77 -0.61
CA VAL A 44 12.82 -14.81 0.28
C VAL A 44 13.27 -13.63 -0.55
N ALA A 45 12.94 -12.42 -0.10
CA ALA A 45 13.50 -11.19 -0.64
C ALA A 45 14.03 -10.33 0.51
N TYR A 46 14.82 -9.32 0.16
CA TYR A 46 15.39 -8.39 1.12
C TYR A 46 15.41 -6.97 0.56
N ARG A 47 15.58 -6.01 1.47
CA ARG A 47 15.81 -4.61 1.14
C ARG A 47 17.01 -4.10 1.94
N SER A 48 18.03 -3.61 1.24
CA SER A 48 19.18 -2.98 1.88
C SER A 48 18.79 -1.69 2.62
N PRO A 49 19.54 -1.32 3.68
CA PRO A 49 19.45 0.01 4.26
C PRO A 49 19.62 1.10 3.20
N THR A 50 18.91 2.21 3.36
CA THR A 50 19.11 3.40 2.52
C THR A 50 20.30 4.20 3.05
N LEU A 51 20.85 5.11 2.25
CA LEU A 51 21.91 6.02 2.70
C LEU A 51 21.49 6.86 3.91
N THR A 52 20.21 7.21 4.02
CA THR A 52 19.68 7.91 5.20
C THR A 52 19.70 7.03 6.44
N HIS A 53 19.50 5.72 6.31
CA HIS A 53 19.59 4.80 7.45
C HIS A 53 21.03 4.60 7.92
N SER A 54 21.98 4.51 6.99
CA SER A 54 23.38 4.23 7.31
C SER A 54 24.16 5.49 7.72
N SER A 55 23.87 6.62 7.09
CA SER A 55 24.70 7.84 7.15
C SER A 55 23.96 9.09 7.61
N ALA A 56 22.76 8.98 8.20
CA ALA A 56 22.09 10.15 8.76
C ALA A 56 22.98 10.83 9.82
N HIS A 57 23.13 12.13 9.67
CA HIS A 57 23.69 13.01 10.68
C HIS A 57 22.88 14.30 10.66
N GLN A 58 21.74 14.28 11.35
CA GLN A 58 20.79 15.37 11.36
C GLN A 58 20.62 15.89 12.78
N ILE A 59 20.22 17.15 12.91
CA ILE A 59 19.80 17.76 14.17
C ILE A 59 18.35 18.20 13.98
N SER A 60 17.46 17.62 14.78
CA SER A 60 16.07 18.06 14.85
C SER A 60 15.95 19.12 15.93
N VAL A 61 15.61 20.35 15.53
CA VAL A 61 15.34 21.45 16.46
C VAL A 61 13.85 21.48 16.74
N ASN A 62 13.46 21.13 17.96
CA ASN A 62 12.07 21.22 18.41
C ASN A 62 11.89 22.51 19.20
N THR A 63 11.02 23.39 18.70
CA THR A 63 10.65 24.64 19.38
C THR A 63 9.29 24.46 20.05
N ILE A 64 9.25 24.57 21.37
CA ILE A 64 8.05 24.39 22.18
C ILE A 64 7.65 25.75 22.76
N PRO A 65 6.48 26.30 22.41
CA PRO A 65 5.94 27.48 23.07
C PRO A 65 5.63 27.15 24.54
N THR A 66 6.10 27.96 25.49
CA THR A 66 5.92 27.69 26.93
C THR A 66 4.72 28.43 27.53
N GLY A 67 4.13 29.38 26.79
CA GLY A 67 3.10 30.29 27.30
C GLY A 67 3.60 31.35 28.28
N ALA A 68 4.91 31.38 28.61
CA ALA A 68 5.51 32.38 29.48
C ALA A 68 5.80 33.70 28.72
N PRO A 69 5.86 34.85 29.41
CA PRO A 69 6.30 36.10 28.78
C PRO A 69 7.78 36.04 28.35
N PRO A 70 8.20 36.87 27.38
CA PRO A 70 9.60 36.99 26.99
C PRO A 70 10.51 37.30 28.21
N PRO A 71 11.72 36.72 28.27
CA PRO A 71 12.38 35.93 27.22
C PRO A 71 12.00 34.43 27.23
N HIS A 72 11.30 33.93 28.24
CA HIS A 72 11.07 32.48 28.45
C HIS A 72 9.94 31.87 27.63
N HIS A 73 9.39 32.59 26.66
CA HIS A 73 8.25 32.21 25.82
C HIS A 73 8.46 30.98 24.91
N ILE A 74 9.72 30.57 24.71
CA ILE A 74 10.10 29.42 23.88
C ILE A 74 11.12 28.55 24.61
N PHE A 75 11.00 27.24 24.41
CA PHE A 75 11.99 26.25 24.76
C PHE A 75 12.46 25.56 23.48
N GLU A 76 13.74 25.68 23.13
CA GLU A 76 14.33 25.02 21.98
C GLU A 76 15.14 23.81 22.44
N ARG A 77 14.98 22.69 21.74
CA ARG A 77 15.77 21.48 21.98
C ARG A 77 16.29 20.90 20.68
N GLU A 78 17.60 20.71 20.64
CA GLU A 78 18.26 19.93 19.60
C GLU A 78 18.23 18.44 19.96
N VAL A 79 17.75 17.63 19.03
CA VAL A 79 17.76 16.16 19.13
C VAL A 79 18.56 15.63 17.94
N PRO A 80 19.79 15.12 18.16
CA PRO A 80 20.56 14.51 17.09
C PRO A 80 19.88 13.22 16.62
N ILE A 81 19.89 13.01 15.31
CA ILE A 81 19.41 11.80 14.63
C ILE A 81 20.60 11.21 13.87
N THR A 82 21.04 10.03 14.30
CA THR A 82 22.20 9.35 13.72
C THR A 82 21.81 8.07 12.99
N GLY A 83 22.41 7.86 11.83
CA GLY A 83 22.39 6.59 11.11
C GLY A 83 23.28 5.56 11.78
N SER A 84 23.18 4.31 11.34
CA SER A 84 24.01 3.22 11.82
C SER A 84 24.56 2.38 10.67
N LEU A 85 25.86 2.12 10.69
CA LEU A 85 26.51 1.19 9.76
C LEU A 85 26.27 -0.28 10.15
N ASN A 86 25.72 -0.54 11.35
CA ASN A 86 25.48 -1.88 11.86
C ASN A 86 24.03 -2.32 11.63
N LEU A 87 23.53 -2.15 10.40
CA LEU A 87 22.17 -2.50 10.02
C LEU A 87 22.15 -3.79 9.20
N LYS A 88 21.29 -4.71 9.61
CA LYS A 88 20.92 -5.86 8.79
C LYS A 88 19.93 -5.39 7.72
N PRO A 89 19.98 -5.98 6.51
CA PRO A 89 18.92 -5.79 5.53
C PRO A 89 17.56 -6.23 6.08
N GLU A 90 16.52 -5.49 5.73
CA GLU A 90 15.15 -5.93 5.98
C GLU A 90 14.88 -7.17 5.15
N LYS A 91 14.14 -8.12 5.71
CA LYS A 91 13.87 -9.40 5.05
C LYS A 91 12.39 -9.67 5.02
N ILE A 92 11.90 -10.13 3.87
CA ILE A 92 10.55 -10.65 3.69
C ILE A 92 10.61 -12.12 3.26
N ILE A 93 9.83 -12.96 3.92
CA ILE A 93 9.56 -14.34 3.51
C ILE A 93 8.11 -14.40 3.08
N SER A 94 7.88 -14.82 1.84
CA SER A 94 6.58 -14.81 1.19
C SER A 94 6.18 -16.23 0.81
N TYR A 95 4.95 -16.60 1.14
CA TYR A 95 4.29 -17.82 0.70
C TYR A 95 3.00 -17.45 -0.02
N GLU A 96 2.77 -18.07 -1.17
CA GLU A 96 1.64 -17.79 -2.06
C GLU A 96 1.01 -19.11 -2.51
N ALA A 97 -0.31 -19.13 -2.62
CA ALA A 97 -1.09 -20.22 -3.20
C ALA A 97 -2.18 -19.65 -4.10
N ASP A 98 -2.09 -19.98 -5.38
CA ASP A 98 -2.87 -19.35 -6.43
C ASP A 98 -3.63 -20.40 -7.23
N TYR A 99 -4.81 -20.03 -7.67
CA TYR A 99 -5.57 -20.74 -8.67
C TYR A 99 -5.93 -19.79 -9.80
N GLN A 100 -5.72 -20.23 -11.04
CA GLN A 100 -6.22 -19.55 -12.22
C GLN A 100 -6.92 -20.53 -13.15
N GLY A 101 -8.03 -20.09 -13.73
CA GLY A 101 -8.81 -20.90 -14.66
C GLY A 101 -9.48 -20.07 -15.75
N TRP A 102 -9.48 -20.61 -16.97
CA TRP A 102 -10.34 -20.15 -18.05
C TRP A 102 -11.53 -21.08 -18.24
N PHE A 103 -12.70 -20.50 -18.46
CA PHE A 103 -13.96 -21.20 -18.66
C PHE A 103 -14.70 -20.63 -19.87
N TRP A 104 -15.75 -21.34 -20.30
CA TRP A 104 -16.66 -20.93 -21.38
C TRP A 104 -15.91 -20.54 -22.66
N ASN A 105 -15.01 -21.40 -23.12
CA ASN A 105 -14.16 -21.15 -24.30
C ASN A 105 -13.38 -19.82 -24.18
N HIS A 106 -12.70 -19.61 -23.06
CA HIS A 106 -11.91 -18.41 -22.76
C HIS A 106 -12.71 -17.11 -22.62
N ARG A 107 -14.02 -17.18 -22.38
CA ARG A 107 -14.84 -16.00 -22.11
C ARG A 107 -14.85 -15.61 -20.64
N LEU A 108 -14.50 -16.51 -19.73
CA LEU A 108 -14.44 -16.23 -18.29
C LEU A 108 -13.06 -16.60 -17.76
N ARG A 109 -12.41 -15.66 -17.08
CA ARG A 109 -11.19 -15.88 -16.31
C ARG A 109 -11.51 -15.74 -14.84
N PHE A 110 -11.17 -16.76 -14.05
CA PHE A 110 -11.20 -16.69 -12.59
C PHE A 110 -9.78 -16.78 -12.05
N ARG A 111 -9.48 -15.96 -11.05
CA ARG A 111 -8.21 -15.98 -10.31
C ARG A 111 -8.50 -15.89 -8.83
N SER A 112 -7.77 -16.66 -8.04
CA SER A 112 -7.77 -16.56 -6.59
C SER A 112 -6.34 -16.73 -6.09
N ASP A 113 -5.96 -15.93 -5.11
CA ASP A 113 -4.62 -15.88 -4.53
C ASP A 113 -4.76 -15.84 -3.00
N LEU A 114 -3.93 -16.59 -2.31
CA LEU A 114 -3.76 -16.54 -0.87
C LEU A 114 -2.29 -16.27 -0.58
N PHE A 115 -2.02 -15.27 0.25
CA PHE A 115 -0.66 -14.88 0.57
C PHE A 115 -0.42 -14.80 2.07
N TYR A 116 0.81 -15.12 2.46
CA TYR A 116 1.36 -14.87 3.78
C TYR A 116 2.77 -14.31 3.63
N ASN A 117 3.00 -13.16 4.25
CA ASN A 117 4.26 -12.44 4.21
C ASN A 117 4.73 -12.18 5.63
N GLN A 118 5.95 -12.59 5.96
CA GLN A 118 6.60 -12.24 7.21
C GLN A 118 7.77 -11.31 6.95
N ILE A 119 7.70 -10.11 7.53
CA ILE A 119 8.73 -9.08 7.43
C ILE A 119 9.49 -9.01 8.76
N THR A 120 10.82 -8.99 8.68
CA THR A 120 11.75 -8.97 9.84
C THR A 120 12.89 -7.99 9.59
N ASN A 121 13.62 -7.65 10.65
CA ASN A 121 14.72 -6.69 10.65
C ASN A 121 14.32 -5.32 10.07
N GLN A 122 13.06 -4.90 10.25
CA GLN A 122 12.60 -3.60 9.77
C GLN A 122 13.50 -2.49 10.32
N ILE A 123 13.88 -1.53 9.49
CA ILE A 123 14.79 -0.47 9.93
C ILE A 123 13.94 0.69 10.45
N VAL A 124 14.18 1.05 11.70
CA VAL A 124 13.42 2.07 12.44
C VAL A 124 14.37 3.03 13.12
N THR A 125 13.93 4.28 13.30
CA THR A 125 14.63 5.27 14.11
C THR A 125 13.94 5.35 15.47
N ARG A 126 14.67 5.06 16.54
CA ARG A 126 14.15 5.06 17.93
C ARG A 126 15.13 5.74 18.87
N ASP A 127 14.65 6.06 20.07
CA ASP A 127 15.43 6.67 21.12
C ASP A 127 16.65 5.82 21.49
N SER A 128 17.84 6.39 21.37
CA SER A 128 19.10 5.75 21.76
C SER A 128 19.54 6.15 23.17
N ALA A 129 19.03 7.28 23.69
CA ALA A 129 19.19 7.68 25.08
C ALA A 129 17.95 8.45 25.56
N ASN A 130 17.48 8.09 26.77
CA ASN A 130 16.36 8.70 27.44
C ASN A 130 16.81 9.23 28.82
N ILE A 131 16.74 10.54 29.02
CA ILE A 131 16.97 11.16 30.32
C ILE A 131 15.60 11.53 30.89
N ILE A 132 15.14 10.79 31.90
CA ILE A 132 13.90 11.08 32.64
C ILE A 132 12.68 11.22 31.70
N GLY A 133 12.49 10.26 30.79
CA GLY A 133 11.36 10.27 29.85
C GLY A 133 11.45 11.29 28.71
N ILE A 134 12.62 11.93 28.55
CA ILE A 134 12.88 12.86 27.46
C ILE A 134 13.93 12.25 26.52
N THR A 135 13.53 12.06 25.26
CA THR A 135 14.43 11.63 24.18
C THR A 135 15.56 12.63 23.99
N SER A 136 16.80 12.19 24.26
CA SER A 136 18.01 13.00 24.10
C SER A 136 18.74 12.73 22.78
N SER A 137 18.52 11.58 22.15
CA SER A 137 19.06 11.24 20.82
C SER A 137 18.21 10.15 20.16
N LEU A 138 18.22 10.14 18.82
CA LEU A 138 17.58 9.13 18.00
C LEU A 138 18.64 8.40 17.17
N GLU A 139 18.57 7.07 17.12
CA GLU A 139 19.44 6.25 16.30
C GLU A 139 18.65 5.29 15.42
N THR A 140 19.16 5.07 14.21
CA THR A 140 18.62 4.06 13.30
C THR A 140 19.10 2.66 13.70
N GLN A 141 18.16 1.73 13.87
CA GLN A 141 18.42 0.36 14.27
C GLN A 141 17.43 -0.62 13.63
N ASN A 142 17.75 -1.91 13.63
CA ASN A 142 16.78 -2.94 13.26
C ASN A 142 15.79 -3.19 14.39
N ASP A 143 14.51 -3.21 14.06
CA ASP A 143 13.43 -3.63 14.94
C ASP A 143 13.57 -5.14 15.25
N LEU A 144 13.39 -5.50 16.52
CA LEU A 144 13.48 -6.88 17.00
C LEU A 144 12.22 -7.69 16.72
N GLY A 145 11.08 -7.03 16.46
CA GLY A 145 9.85 -7.73 16.15
C GLY A 145 9.68 -8.03 14.67
N SER A 146 8.47 -8.51 14.35
CA SER A 146 8.09 -8.94 13.02
C SER A 146 6.72 -8.40 12.67
N THR A 147 6.49 -8.21 11.37
CA THR A 147 5.18 -7.89 10.81
C THR A 147 4.75 -9.05 9.94
N ASN A 148 3.61 -9.66 10.25
CA ASN A 148 3.00 -10.67 9.40
C ASN A 148 1.83 -10.01 8.66
N ILE A 149 1.78 -10.18 7.35
CA ILE A 149 0.69 -9.71 6.49
C ILE A 149 0.13 -10.92 5.78
N TYR A 150 -1.16 -11.17 5.92
CA TYR A 150 -1.82 -12.30 5.28
C TYR A 150 -3.16 -11.87 4.73
N GLY A 151 -3.62 -12.60 3.72
CA GLY A 151 -4.83 -12.21 3.03
C GLY A 151 -5.09 -13.08 1.83
N GLY A 152 -6.02 -12.62 1.02
CA GLY A 152 -6.35 -13.25 -0.24
C GLY A 152 -7.00 -12.27 -1.20
N GLU A 153 -6.85 -12.59 -2.46
CA GLU A 153 -7.45 -11.86 -3.57
C GLU A 153 -8.26 -12.82 -4.42
N THR A 154 -9.39 -12.36 -4.93
CA THR A 154 -10.18 -13.11 -5.91
C THR A 154 -10.62 -12.16 -6.99
N GLY A 155 -10.51 -12.60 -8.23
CA GLY A 155 -10.83 -11.83 -9.42
C GLY A 155 -11.59 -12.65 -10.44
N ILE A 156 -12.59 -12.03 -11.05
CA ILE A 156 -13.34 -12.56 -12.18
C ILE A 156 -13.27 -11.54 -13.30
N GLU A 157 -13.00 -12.00 -14.51
CA GLU A 157 -13.09 -11.22 -15.73
C GLU A 157 -13.93 -12.00 -16.75
N VAL A 158 -14.83 -11.32 -17.44
CA VAL A 158 -15.81 -11.96 -18.31
C VAL A 158 -16.05 -11.15 -19.59
N LEU A 159 -16.05 -11.83 -20.73
CA LEU A 159 -16.53 -11.32 -22.00
C LEU A 159 -18.02 -11.68 -22.13
N LEU A 160 -18.91 -10.77 -21.73
CA LEU A 160 -20.37 -10.96 -21.69
C LEU A 160 -20.98 -10.95 -23.10
N ALA A 161 -20.45 -10.10 -23.98
CA ALA A 161 -20.74 -10.03 -25.41
C ALA A 161 -19.47 -9.58 -26.15
N PRO A 162 -19.38 -9.70 -27.49
CA PRO A 162 -18.21 -9.23 -28.24
C PRO A 162 -17.85 -7.75 -28.00
N TRP A 163 -18.86 -6.95 -27.66
CA TRP A 163 -18.74 -5.52 -27.36
C TRP A 163 -18.73 -5.20 -25.86
N LEU A 164 -18.92 -6.18 -24.96
CA LEU A 164 -19.11 -5.95 -23.52
C LEU A 164 -18.21 -6.85 -22.69
N THR A 165 -17.30 -6.23 -21.94
CA THR A 165 -16.45 -6.89 -20.95
C THR A 165 -16.82 -6.44 -19.55
N GLY A 166 -16.60 -7.32 -18.58
CA GLY A 166 -16.82 -7.03 -17.18
C GLY A 166 -15.73 -7.62 -16.31
N TYR A 167 -15.54 -7.04 -15.15
CA TYR A 167 -14.65 -7.58 -14.15
C TYR A 167 -15.17 -7.31 -12.74
N THR A 168 -14.71 -8.12 -11.81
CA THR A 168 -14.77 -7.82 -10.38
C THR A 168 -13.55 -8.39 -9.69
N ASN A 169 -13.05 -7.71 -8.67
CA ASN A 169 -12.03 -8.23 -7.79
C ASN A 169 -12.30 -7.81 -6.36
N TYR A 170 -11.85 -8.66 -5.44
CA TYR A 170 -11.94 -8.44 -4.01
C TYR A 170 -10.62 -8.83 -3.38
N THR A 171 -10.09 -7.93 -2.54
CA THR A 171 -8.90 -8.17 -1.74
C THR A 171 -9.29 -8.06 -0.26
N TYR A 172 -8.92 -9.08 0.52
CA TYR A 172 -8.87 -9.01 1.97
C TYR A 172 -7.43 -9.08 2.43
N GLN A 173 -7.02 -8.21 3.35
CA GLN A 173 -5.73 -8.33 4.02
C GLN A 173 -5.80 -7.92 5.49
N GLU A 174 -4.98 -8.57 6.30
CA GLU A 174 -4.78 -8.21 7.68
C GLU A 174 -3.29 -8.25 8.01
N SER A 175 -2.88 -7.36 8.91
CA SER A 175 -1.50 -7.25 9.37
C SER A 175 -1.44 -7.38 10.88
N SER A 176 -0.60 -8.28 11.38
CA SER A 176 -0.25 -8.38 12.78
C SER A 176 1.21 -7.97 12.99
N VAL A 177 1.48 -7.19 14.03
CA VAL A 177 2.82 -6.72 14.35
C VAL A 177 3.15 -7.14 15.77
N THR A 178 4.36 -7.67 15.97
CA THR A 178 4.82 -8.22 17.24
C THR A 178 5.64 -7.21 18.06
N THR A 179 5.90 -6.01 17.53
CA THR A 179 6.68 -4.97 18.24
C THR A 179 5.78 -3.94 18.92
N ASP A 180 6.19 -3.50 20.11
CA ASP A 180 5.73 -2.26 20.73
C ASP A 180 6.27 -1.03 19.98
N GLY A 181 5.37 -0.33 19.28
CA GLY A 181 5.66 0.98 18.70
C GLY A 181 4.56 1.49 17.75
N PRO A 182 4.26 2.80 17.72
CA PRO A 182 3.23 3.40 16.87
C PRO A 182 3.50 3.24 15.36
N SER A 183 4.74 2.89 14.98
CA SER A 183 5.17 2.63 13.59
C SER A 183 4.57 1.35 12.97
N ALA A 184 3.90 0.52 13.78
CA ALA A 184 3.40 -0.80 13.38
C ALA A 184 2.11 -0.76 12.55
N GLN A 185 1.22 0.21 12.80
CA GLN A 185 -0.11 0.20 12.20
C GLN A 185 -0.13 1.01 10.91
N ARG A 186 0.17 0.33 9.80
CA ARG A 186 -0.01 0.89 8.46
C ARG A 186 -1.52 1.01 8.22
N GLY A 187 -1.99 2.21 7.89
CA GLY A 187 -3.41 2.49 7.63
C GLY A 187 -3.90 1.83 6.34
N ILE A 188 -3.97 0.51 6.39
CA ILE A 188 -4.30 -0.34 5.27
C ILE A 188 -5.76 -0.77 5.44
N PRO A 189 -6.65 -0.45 4.50
CA PRO A 189 -8.01 -1.00 4.47
C PRO A 189 -7.96 -2.52 4.46
N ARG A 190 -8.75 -3.15 5.33
CA ARG A 190 -8.83 -4.63 5.37
C ARG A 190 -9.47 -5.22 4.14
N SER A 191 -10.42 -4.51 3.55
CA SER A 191 -11.20 -4.97 2.41
C SER A 191 -11.21 -3.93 1.31
N LYS A 192 -11.01 -4.37 0.07
CA LYS A 192 -11.19 -3.56 -1.13
C LYS A 192 -11.97 -4.37 -2.15
N PHE A 193 -12.97 -3.75 -2.76
CA PHE A 193 -13.77 -4.35 -3.82
C PHE A 193 -13.77 -3.44 -5.03
N ASN A 194 -13.57 -4.01 -6.20
CA ASN A 194 -13.69 -3.30 -7.46
C ASN A 194 -14.60 -4.11 -8.39
N ALA A 195 -15.42 -3.42 -9.17
CA ALA A 195 -16.20 -4.02 -10.23
C ALA A 195 -16.34 -3.03 -11.38
N GLY A 196 -16.38 -3.52 -12.60
CA GLY A 196 -16.58 -2.65 -13.74
C GLY A 196 -17.14 -3.35 -14.95
N LEU A 197 -17.71 -2.52 -15.83
CA LEU A 197 -18.20 -2.90 -17.13
C LEU A 197 -17.62 -1.93 -18.15
N ARG A 198 -17.16 -2.48 -19.27
CA ARG A 198 -16.67 -1.71 -20.42
C ARG A 198 -17.37 -2.18 -21.68
N GLY A 199 -17.97 -1.23 -22.38
CA GLY A 199 -18.61 -1.40 -23.68
C GLY A 199 -17.86 -0.65 -24.77
N ASP A 200 -17.64 -1.32 -25.91
CA ASP A 200 -17.06 -0.72 -27.12
C ASP A 200 -17.95 -1.12 -28.32
N TRP A 201 -18.56 -0.14 -28.99
CA TRP A 201 -19.52 -0.36 -30.08
C TRP A 201 -18.93 -0.02 -31.45
N GLU A 202 -19.39 -0.70 -32.50
CA GLU A 202 -18.98 -0.45 -33.89
C GLU A 202 -19.30 0.98 -34.37
N SER A 203 -20.23 1.67 -33.71
CA SER A 203 -20.55 3.08 -33.99
C SER A 203 -19.44 4.07 -33.58
N GLY A 204 -18.35 3.60 -32.99
CA GLY A 204 -17.29 4.44 -32.41
C GLY A 204 -17.57 4.89 -30.98
N LEU A 205 -18.75 4.57 -30.42
CA LEU A 205 -19.06 4.85 -29.02
C LEU A 205 -18.30 3.88 -28.10
N SER A 206 -17.84 4.38 -26.96
CA SER A 206 -17.32 3.58 -25.86
C SER A 206 -17.87 4.06 -24.53
N GLY A 207 -17.98 3.16 -23.57
CA GLY A 207 -18.55 3.43 -22.26
C GLY A 207 -17.91 2.58 -21.19
N GLU A 208 -17.67 3.17 -20.02
CA GLU A 208 -17.10 2.48 -18.88
C GLU A 208 -17.80 2.88 -17.59
N ILE A 209 -18.08 1.90 -16.75
CA ILE A 209 -18.62 2.08 -15.41
C ILE A 209 -17.70 1.30 -14.47
N ASN A 210 -17.11 1.97 -13.49
CA ASN A 210 -16.30 1.34 -12.46
C ASN A 210 -16.81 1.70 -11.08
N LEU A 211 -17.00 0.70 -10.24
CA LEU A 211 -17.33 0.82 -8.84
C LEU A 211 -16.10 0.40 -8.03
N HIS A 212 -15.67 1.25 -7.11
CA HIS A 212 -14.61 0.98 -6.16
C HIS A 212 -15.17 1.15 -4.75
N HIS A 213 -15.00 0.16 -3.90
CA HIS A 213 -15.34 0.25 -2.48
C HIS A 213 -14.09 -0.02 -1.66
N ILE A 214 -13.75 0.94 -0.80
CA ILE A 214 -12.60 0.87 0.09
C ILE A 214 -13.15 0.79 1.51
N GLY A 215 -12.78 -0.26 2.24
CA GLY A 215 -13.16 -0.44 3.63
C GLY A 215 -12.49 0.56 4.56
N VAL A 216 -12.92 0.57 5.82
CA VAL A 216 -12.33 1.38 6.89
C VAL A 216 -10.82 1.11 7.01
N ALA A 217 -10.05 2.17 7.17
CA ALA A 217 -8.63 2.10 7.48
C ALA A 217 -8.35 2.67 8.87
N GLN A 218 -7.50 1.98 9.63
CA GLN A 218 -7.04 2.43 10.94
C GLN A 218 -5.55 2.73 10.86
N TYR A 219 -5.18 4.00 10.97
CA TYR A 219 -3.79 4.43 11.02
C TYR A 219 -3.27 4.34 12.45
N GLY A 220 -1.96 4.18 12.60
CA GLY A 220 -1.29 4.34 13.88
C GLY A 220 -1.55 5.74 14.47
N SER A 221 -1.66 5.81 15.79
CA SER A 221 -1.82 7.10 16.48
C SER A 221 -0.66 8.02 16.12
N ILE A 222 -0.97 9.26 15.71
CA ILE A 222 0.05 10.28 15.51
C ILE A 222 0.42 10.84 16.88
N THR A 223 1.25 10.09 17.62
CA THR A 223 1.53 10.29 19.05
C THR A 223 1.89 11.73 19.42
N ARG A 224 2.57 12.46 18.52
CA ARG A 224 2.92 13.86 18.74
C ARG A 224 1.72 14.79 18.88
N PHE A 225 0.62 14.58 18.14
CA PHE A 225 -0.58 15.41 18.30
C PHE A 225 -1.25 15.14 19.66
N SER A 226 -1.32 13.87 20.08
CA SER A 226 -1.84 13.55 21.42
C SER A 226 -0.96 14.10 22.55
N GLU A 227 0.36 14.10 22.37
CA GLU A 227 1.31 14.71 23.32
C GLU A 227 1.16 16.23 23.37
N PHE A 228 1.01 16.91 22.24
CA PHE A 228 0.78 18.35 22.22
C PHE A 228 -0.58 18.73 22.84
N ALA A 229 -1.62 17.93 22.61
CA ALA A 229 -2.91 18.14 23.24
C ALA A 229 -2.85 17.92 24.76
N SER A 230 -2.14 16.89 25.24
CA SER A 230 -1.99 16.64 26.69
C SER A 230 -1.18 17.71 27.41
N LEU A 231 -0.25 18.36 26.70
CA LEU A 231 0.49 19.54 27.17
C LEU A 231 -0.29 20.86 27.03
N GLY A 232 -1.51 20.83 26.49
CA GLY A 232 -2.34 22.03 26.27
C GLY A 232 -1.83 22.97 25.17
N LEU A 233 -0.90 22.52 24.33
CA LEU A 233 -0.34 23.31 23.21
C LEU A 233 -1.27 23.38 22.02
N ILE A 234 -2.15 22.38 21.87
CA ILE A 234 -3.25 22.38 20.91
C ILE A 234 -4.55 21.95 21.60
N PRO A 235 -5.71 22.39 21.07
CA PRO A 235 -7.00 21.86 21.50
C PRO A 235 -7.10 20.34 21.27
N SER A 236 -7.80 19.61 22.14
CA SER A 236 -7.95 18.15 22.02
C SER A 236 -8.71 17.71 20.77
N ASP A 237 -9.59 18.57 20.25
CA ASP A 237 -10.33 18.38 18.99
C ASP A 237 -9.47 18.63 17.73
N ALA A 238 -8.28 19.22 17.88
CA ALA A 238 -7.31 19.34 16.80
C ALA A 238 -6.49 18.05 16.57
N VAL A 239 -6.62 17.04 17.45
CA VAL A 239 -5.97 15.73 17.26
C VAL A 239 -6.66 14.98 16.13
N PRO A 240 -5.96 14.65 15.03
CA PRO A 240 -6.55 13.97 13.89
C PRO A 240 -7.10 12.60 14.27
N ASN A 241 -8.30 12.27 13.77
CA ASN A 241 -8.84 10.93 13.93
C ASN A 241 -8.01 9.94 13.10
N SER A 242 -7.41 8.94 13.77
CA SER A 242 -6.62 7.90 13.14
C SER A 242 -7.46 6.90 12.32
N ARG A 243 -8.78 6.89 12.52
CA ARG A 243 -9.73 6.11 11.73
C ARG A 243 -10.20 6.91 10.51
N VAL A 244 -10.06 6.31 9.33
CA VAL A 244 -10.64 6.78 8.07
C VAL A 244 -11.81 5.88 7.71
N ASP A 245 -12.99 6.48 7.53
CA ASP A 245 -14.21 5.76 7.14
C ASP A 245 -14.08 5.11 5.76
N GLY A 246 -14.83 4.01 5.56
CA GLY A 246 -14.94 3.39 4.26
C GLY A 246 -15.78 4.26 3.30
N TYR A 247 -15.46 4.19 2.02
CA TYR A 247 -16.06 5.03 0.99
C TYR A 247 -16.29 4.26 -0.31
N THR A 248 -17.19 4.77 -1.14
CA THR A 248 -17.53 4.13 -2.43
C THR A 248 -17.47 5.15 -3.56
N LEU A 249 -16.69 4.81 -4.60
CA LEU A 249 -16.52 5.62 -5.79
C LEU A 249 -17.20 4.95 -6.97
N LEU A 250 -18.10 5.68 -7.64
CA LEU A 250 -18.58 5.33 -8.97
C LEU A 250 -17.87 6.22 -9.99
N ASN A 251 -17.10 5.62 -10.87
CA ASN A 251 -16.44 6.31 -11.98
C ASN A 251 -17.16 5.95 -13.27
N LEU A 252 -17.42 6.97 -14.09
CA LEU A 252 -18.08 6.84 -15.38
C LEU A 252 -17.18 7.41 -16.48
N ARG A 253 -17.16 6.77 -17.64
CA ARG A 253 -16.53 7.30 -18.85
C ARG A 253 -17.46 7.10 -20.03
N GLY A 254 -17.58 8.12 -20.87
CA GLY A 254 -18.17 8.02 -22.20
C GLY A 254 -17.18 8.56 -23.23
N GLY A 255 -16.96 7.81 -24.31
CA GLY A 255 -16.07 8.18 -25.40
C GLY A 255 -16.76 8.05 -26.75
N TYR A 256 -16.31 8.84 -27.71
CA TYR A 256 -16.72 8.75 -29.10
C TYR A 256 -15.50 8.90 -30.01
N MET A 257 -15.26 7.87 -30.82
CA MET A 257 -14.29 7.84 -31.89
C MET A 257 -14.93 8.49 -33.13
N TYR A 258 -14.49 9.70 -33.46
CA TYR A 258 -15.01 10.45 -34.61
C TYR A 258 -14.45 9.92 -35.93
N ASP A 259 -13.16 9.59 -35.94
CA ASP A 259 -12.44 8.94 -37.03
C ASP A 259 -11.38 7.99 -36.44
N ASP A 260 -10.67 7.23 -37.28
CA ASP A 260 -9.68 6.23 -36.85
C ASP A 260 -8.52 6.78 -36.01
N GLY A 261 -8.42 8.10 -35.84
CA GLY A 261 -7.38 8.75 -35.07
C GLY A 261 -7.88 9.64 -33.93
N THR A 262 -9.18 9.96 -33.83
CA THR A 262 -9.67 11.03 -32.95
C THR A 262 -10.74 10.56 -32.00
N GLU A 263 -10.44 10.63 -30.70
CA GLU A 263 -11.40 10.38 -29.65
C GLU A 263 -11.73 11.65 -28.88
N VAL A 264 -13.02 11.89 -28.66
CA VAL A 264 -13.50 12.80 -27.62
C VAL A 264 -14.08 11.95 -26.50
N ALA A 265 -13.59 12.13 -25.27
CA ALA A 265 -14.10 11.41 -24.12
C ALA A 265 -14.32 12.32 -22.92
N PHE A 266 -15.31 12.00 -22.10
CA PHE A 266 -15.52 12.61 -20.80
C PHE A 266 -15.47 11.54 -19.72
N SER A 267 -14.96 11.91 -18.55
CA SER A 267 -14.87 11.06 -17.38
C SER A 267 -15.41 11.80 -16.17
N ILE A 268 -16.21 11.10 -15.36
CA ILE A 268 -16.70 11.56 -14.07
C ILE A 268 -16.11 10.61 -13.03
N PHE A 269 -15.20 11.11 -12.22
CA PHE A 269 -14.67 10.40 -11.07
C PHE A 269 -15.50 10.73 -9.84
N ASN A 270 -15.85 9.72 -9.05
CA ASN A 270 -16.69 9.86 -7.87
C ASN A 270 -18.04 10.53 -8.20
N ALA A 271 -18.79 9.95 -9.14
CA ALA A 271 -20.11 10.40 -9.58
C ALA A 271 -21.17 10.36 -8.45
N LEU A 272 -20.94 9.58 -7.40
CA LEU A 272 -21.78 9.56 -6.19
C LEU A 272 -21.56 10.79 -5.29
N ASN A 273 -20.52 11.59 -5.57
CA ASN A 273 -20.10 12.73 -4.75
C ASN A 273 -19.87 12.35 -3.28
N ASP A 274 -19.27 11.17 -3.06
CA ASP A 274 -18.85 10.71 -1.75
C ASP A 274 -17.73 11.64 -1.24
N LYS A 275 -17.99 12.35 -0.13
CA LYS A 275 -17.02 13.24 0.51
C LYS A 275 -16.25 12.49 1.59
N HIS A 276 -15.02 12.10 1.29
CA HIS A 276 -14.16 11.33 2.18
C HIS A 276 -12.73 11.86 2.17
N ARG A 277 -11.93 11.38 3.13
CA ARG A 277 -10.47 11.51 3.12
C ARG A 277 -9.88 10.13 2.86
N GLU A 278 -8.71 10.07 2.23
CA GLU A 278 -7.97 8.80 2.06
C GLU A 278 -6.84 8.65 3.09
N HIS A 279 -6.64 9.66 3.93
CA HIS A 279 -5.64 9.69 5.01
C HIS A 279 -6.16 10.63 6.13
N PRO A 280 -5.85 10.39 7.41
CA PRO A 280 -6.25 11.27 8.53
C PRO A 280 -5.94 12.76 8.32
N LEU A 281 -4.80 13.02 7.69
CA LEU A 281 -4.30 14.37 7.36
C LEU A 281 -4.56 14.79 5.90
N GLY A 282 -5.17 13.93 5.09
CA GLY A 282 -5.42 14.19 3.67
C GLY A 282 -6.60 15.12 3.46
N GLU A 283 -6.71 15.76 2.30
CA GLU A 283 -7.85 16.64 1.97
C GLU A 283 -9.16 15.86 1.79
N LEU A 284 -10.28 16.59 1.83
CA LEU A 284 -11.59 16.05 1.46
C LEU A 284 -11.70 15.97 -0.06
N LEU A 285 -11.87 14.76 -0.58
CA LEU A 285 -12.07 14.51 -1.99
C LEU A 285 -13.56 14.59 -2.34
N SER A 286 -13.84 14.92 -3.60
CA SER A 286 -15.20 15.05 -4.14
C SER A 286 -15.20 14.73 -5.64
N THR A 287 -16.36 14.88 -6.29
CA THR A 287 -16.51 14.62 -7.73
C THR A 287 -15.53 15.43 -8.57
N ARG A 288 -14.92 14.78 -9.56
CA ARG A 288 -14.08 15.43 -10.57
C ARG A 288 -14.56 15.06 -11.96
N ILE A 289 -14.68 16.05 -12.83
CA ILE A 289 -15.04 15.86 -14.24
C ILE A 289 -13.82 16.21 -15.09
N MET A 290 -13.52 15.36 -16.07
CA MET A 290 -12.42 15.55 -17.01
C MET A 290 -12.91 15.35 -18.44
N LEU A 291 -12.43 16.19 -19.36
CA LEU A 291 -12.65 16.07 -20.79
C LEU A 291 -11.30 15.80 -21.46
N TRP A 292 -11.30 14.88 -22.41
CA TRP A 292 -10.13 14.46 -23.16
C TRP A 292 -10.40 14.56 -24.65
N LEU A 293 -9.41 15.05 -25.39
CA LEU A 293 -9.33 14.97 -26.84
C LEU A 293 -8.00 14.28 -27.17
N THR A 294 -8.07 13.11 -27.79
CA THR A 294 -6.90 12.32 -28.16
C THR A 294 -6.82 12.24 -29.68
N ARG A 295 -5.64 12.55 -30.26
CA ARG A 295 -5.35 12.34 -31.69
C ARG A 295 -4.14 11.45 -31.86
N HIS A 296 -4.31 10.34 -32.58
CA HIS A 296 -3.24 9.48 -33.07
C HIS A 296 -2.89 9.88 -34.52
N PHE A 297 -1.59 9.86 -34.83
CA PHE A 297 -1.02 10.17 -36.15
C PHE A 297 -0.31 8.94 -36.71
#